data_AF-A0A2E7WPU3-F1
#
_entry.id   AF-A0A2E7WPU3-F1
#
_cell.length_a   1.000
_cell.length_b   1.000
_cell.length_c   1.000
_cell.angle_alpha   90.00
_cell.angle_beta   90.00
_cell.angle_gamma   90.00
#
_symmetry.space_group_name_H-M   'P 1'
#
loop_
_entity.id
_entity.type
_entity.pdbx_description
1 polymer ?
#
loop_
_entity_poly.entity_id
_entity_poly.type
_entity_poly.pdbx_seq_one_letter_code
_entity_poly.pdbx_strand_id
1 'polypeptide(L)'
;MVTPSRCARLNDVHKRSGIKTTRRITMPKMMHLLAACGSALLLVAASGYVPVATAGEWPTEKGCKKVKDPDNVMKGWCAAISRKKGNCLSCHHAMVNPWPEALPPGGNIGPPFVAMNTRFANRDDLRAQVWDAEAKNPNTSMPPFGRHKLISEQDIDNIVDWLLTL
;
A
#
# COMPACT_ATOMS: atom_id res chain seq x y z
N MET A 1 -60.87 6.46 -24.23
CA MET A 1 -60.18 7.40 -25.13
C MET A 1 -58.68 7.06 -25.03
N VAL A 2 -58.10 6.18 -25.85
CA VAL A 2 -57.62 6.42 -27.25
C VAL A 2 -56.72 7.66 -27.26
N THR A 3 -55.41 7.69 -27.54
CA THR A 3 -54.39 6.77 -28.08
C THR A 3 -53.00 7.46 -27.87
N PRO A 4 -51.88 6.78 -28.16
CA PRO A 4 -50.51 7.22 -27.88
C PRO A 4 -49.84 7.94 -29.07
N SER A 5 -48.55 8.27 -28.87
CA SER A 5 -47.50 8.33 -29.89
C SER A 5 -47.58 9.40 -30.99
N ARG A 6 -46.65 10.37 -30.94
CA ARG A 6 -46.03 10.89 -32.17
C ARG A 6 -44.52 10.90 -32.06
N CYS A 7 -43.96 9.96 -32.80
CA CYS A 7 -42.65 9.98 -33.42
C CYS A 7 -42.58 11.20 -34.35
N ALA A 8 -41.56 12.05 -34.21
CA ALA A 8 -41.16 13.01 -35.24
C ALA A 8 -39.71 12.73 -35.62
N ARG A 9 -39.59 12.29 -36.87
CA ARG A 9 -38.39 11.92 -37.59
C ARG A 9 -37.59 13.16 -37.96
N LEU A 10 -36.27 13.04 -37.83
CA LEU A 10 -35.24 13.36 -38.83
C LEU A 10 -35.54 14.47 -39.85
N ASN A 11 -34.81 15.57 -39.74
CA ASN A 11 -33.83 16.07 -40.71
C ASN A 11 -33.78 17.59 -40.62
N ASP A 12 -32.63 18.15 -40.21
CA ASP A 12 -32.10 19.23 -41.02
C ASP A 12 -30.58 19.28 -40.99
N VAL A 13 -30.07 19.36 -42.21
CA VAL A 13 -28.69 19.37 -42.64
C VAL A 13 -28.20 20.80 -42.46
N HIS A 14 -27.19 21.02 -41.61
CA HIS A 14 -26.36 22.23 -41.74
C HIS A 14 -24.87 21.90 -41.70
N LYS A 15 -24.38 21.67 -42.91
CA LYS A 15 -23.01 21.61 -43.39
C LYS A 15 -22.27 22.93 -43.13
N ARG A 16 -21.19 22.93 -42.34
CA ARG A 16 -20.09 23.90 -42.41
C ARG A 16 -18.78 23.18 -42.05
N SER A 17 -18.06 22.71 -43.07
CA SER A 17 -16.91 23.39 -43.71
C SER A 17 -15.61 23.11 -42.95
N GLY A 18 -14.79 22.25 -43.57
CA GLY A 18 -13.52 21.80 -43.02
C GLY A 18 -12.39 22.80 -43.24
N ILE A 19 -11.42 22.76 -42.32
CA ILE A 19 -10.09 23.33 -42.49
C ILE A 19 -9.12 22.20 -42.17
N LYS A 20 -8.57 21.57 -43.22
CA LYS A 20 -7.43 20.65 -43.14
C LYS A 20 -6.19 21.45 -43.50
N THR A 21 -5.36 21.78 -42.52
CA THR A 21 -4.05 22.37 -42.77
C THR A 21 -2.98 21.28 -42.71
N THR A 22 -2.72 20.68 -43.85
CA THR A 22 -1.55 19.81 -44.10
C THR A 22 -0.28 20.66 -44.18
N ARG A 23 0.63 20.52 -43.21
CA ARG A 23 2.05 20.87 -43.41
C ARG A 23 2.86 19.59 -43.54
N ARG A 24 3.26 19.30 -44.78
CA ARG A 24 4.16 18.22 -45.17
C ARG A 24 5.58 18.74 -44.99
N ILE A 25 6.29 18.28 -43.96
CA ILE A 25 7.71 18.55 -43.76
C ILE A 25 8.49 17.41 -44.40
N THR A 26 9.30 17.74 -45.40
CA THR A 26 10.15 16.82 -46.17
C THR A 26 11.40 16.47 -45.38
N MET A 27 11.67 15.17 -45.22
CA MET A 27 12.94 14.64 -44.73
C MET A 27 14.01 14.70 -45.83
N PRO A 28 15.20 15.27 -45.61
CA PRO A 28 16.34 15.02 -46.47
C PRO A 28 17.03 13.72 -46.01
N LYS A 29 17.06 12.72 -46.90
CA LYS A 29 18.03 11.61 -46.85
C LYS A 29 19.39 12.19 -47.26
N MET A 30 20.41 12.06 -46.41
CA MET A 30 21.76 11.86 -46.93
C MET A 30 22.58 10.99 -45.97
N MET A 31 23.18 9.99 -46.58
CA MET A 31 23.94 8.91 -46.01
C MET A 31 25.43 9.30 -46.00
N HIS A 32 26.18 8.65 -45.11
CA HIS A 32 27.64 8.40 -45.13
C HIS A 32 28.52 9.09 -44.07
N LEU A 33 29.40 8.21 -43.54
CA LEU A 33 30.75 8.40 -43.01
C LEU A 33 30.95 8.28 -41.49
N LEU A 34 31.48 7.10 -41.15
CA LEU A 34 32.24 6.75 -39.96
C LEU A 34 33.35 7.77 -39.68
N ALA A 35 33.46 8.22 -38.43
CA ALA A 35 34.72 8.61 -37.82
C ALA A 35 34.62 8.39 -36.30
N ALA A 36 35.50 7.53 -35.80
CA ALA A 36 35.61 7.15 -34.40
C ALA A 36 36.05 8.34 -33.54
N CYS A 37 35.29 8.62 -32.46
CA CYS A 37 35.77 9.45 -31.37
C CYS A 37 36.04 8.53 -30.17
N GLY A 38 37.31 8.38 -29.84
CA GLY A 38 37.75 7.69 -28.64
C GLY A 38 37.34 8.45 -27.38
N SER A 39 37.27 7.70 -26.28
CA SER A 39 37.66 8.08 -24.92
C SER A 39 37.31 6.89 -24.03
N ALA A 40 38.33 6.19 -23.55
CA ALA A 40 38.17 5.23 -22.47
C ALA A 40 37.72 5.97 -21.21
N LEU A 41 36.50 5.71 -20.75
CA LEU A 41 36.09 5.98 -19.37
C LEU A 41 35.86 4.65 -18.67
N LEU A 42 36.84 4.25 -17.87
CA LEU A 42 36.68 3.25 -16.82
C LEU A 42 35.75 3.84 -15.76
N LEU A 43 34.49 3.41 -15.75
CA LEU A 43 33.63 3.53 -14.58
C LEU A 43 33.52 2.14 -13.95
N VAL A 44 34.34 1.96 -12.91
CA VAL A 44 34.19 0.87 -11.94
C VAL A 44 32.82 1.02 -11.30
N ALA A 45 31.83 0.29 -11.79
CA ALA A 45 30.55 0.14 -11.11
C ALA A 45 30.71 -0.95 -10.02
N ALA A 46 31.36 -0.57 -8.93
CA ALA A 46 31.17 -1.26 -7.65
C ALA A 46 29.72 -1.03 -7.23
N SER A 47 28.82 -1.90 -7.68
CA SER A 47 27.40 -1.86 -7.33
C SER A 47 27.19 -2.46 -5.93
N GLY A 48 27.81 -1.83 -4.93
CA GLY A 48 27.38 -1.91 -3.55
C GLY A 48 26.26 -0.91 -3.35
N TYR A 49 25.04 -1.24 -3.80
CA TYR A 49 23.86 -0.44 -3.50
C TYR A 49 23.15 -1.03 -2.28
N VAL A 50 23.24 -0.34 -1.15
CA VAL A 50 22.14 -0.01 -0.22
C VAL A 50 22.73 0.90 0.88
N PRO A 51 21.95 1.81 1.52
CA PRO A 51 20.49 1.88 1.55
C PRO A 51 19.92 3.29 1.30
N VAL A 52 18.75 3.36 0.67
CA VAL A 52 17.82 4.47 0.90
C VAL A 52 16.58 3.86 1.54
N ALA A 53 16.40 4.15 2.82
CA ALA A 53 15.13 3.97 3.50
C ALA A 53 14.14 4.97 2.88
N THR A 54 13.46 4.54 1.82
CA THR A 54 12.21 5.15 1.43
C THR A 54 11.17 4.80 2.49
N ALA A 55 10.21 5.69 2.73
CA ALA A 55 8.96 5.36 3.39
C ALA A 55 8.12 4.41 2.49
N GLY A 56 8.71 3.27 2.12
CA GLY A 56 8.31 2.39 1.03
C GLY A 56 8.58 0.93 1.36
N GLU A 57 7.64 0.09 0.94
CA GLU A 57 7.54 -1.35 1.15
C GLU A 57 7.55 -1.84 2.60
N TRP A 58 6.36 -2.16 3.11
CA TRP A 58 6.23 -3.00 4.29
C TRP A 58 6.82 -4.40 4.01
N PRO A 59 7.72 -4.93 4.86
CA PRO A 59 8.34 -6.21 4.60
C PRO A 59 7.38 -7.37 4.85
N THR A 60 7.61 -8.50 4.18
CA THR A 60 7.02 -9.78 4.60
C THR A 60 7.65 -10.27 5.91
N GLU A 61 7.09 -11.31 6.53
CA GLU A 61 7.67 -11.91 7.74
C GLU A 61 9.14 -12.35 7.54
N LYS A 62 9.52 -12.80 6.34
CA LYS A 62 10.92 -13.10 6.01
C LYS A 62 11.77 -11.83 5.89
N GLY A 63 11.20 -10.75 5.35
CA GLY A 63 11.85 -9.45 5.24
C GLY A 63 12.11 -8.82 6.61
N CYS A 64 11.19 -8.98 7.55
CA CYS A 64 11.32 -8.48 8.92
C CYS A 64 12.60 -8.91 9.64
N LYS A 65 13.10 -10.12 9.35
CA LYS A 65 14.35 -10.63 9.93
C LYS A 65 15.62 -9.95 9.37
N LYS A 66 15.49 -9.23 8.27
CA LYS A 66 16.60 -8.61 7.53
C LYS A 66 16.67 -7.10 7.75
N VAL A 67 15.68 -6.50 8.41
CA VAL A 67 15.70 -5.09 8.73
C VAL A 67 16.75 -4.84 9.81
N LYS A 68 17.74 -4.00 9.51
CA LYS A 68 18.71 -3.52 10.51
C LYS A 68 18.09 -2.41 11.33
N ASP A 69 18.27 -2.49 12.65
CA ASP A 69 17.88 -1.48 13.62
C ASP A 69 16.45 -0.93 13.42
N PRO A 70 15.42 -1.80 13.37
CA PRO A 70 14.05 -1.34 13.12
C PRO A 70 13.56 -0.45 14.27
N ASP A 71 12.87 0.63 13.92
CA ASP A 71 12.10 1.44 14.86
C ASP A 71 10.90 0.66 15.42
N ASN A 72 10.15 1.27 16.34
CA ASN A 72 9.01 0.62 16.99
C ASN A 72 7.88 0.33 16.00
N VAL A 73 7.65 1.21 15.03
CA VAL A 73 6.61 1.05 14.00
C VAL A 73 6.90 -0.17 13.13
N MET A 74 8.14 -0.33 12.66
CA MET A 74 8.57 -1.48 11.88
C MET A 74 8.54 -2.77 12.70
N LYS A 75 8.97 -2.71 13.98
CA LYS A 75 8.83 -3.85 14.91
C LYS A 75 7.35 -4.22 15.10
N GLY A 76 6.47 -3.23 15.18
CA GLY A 76 5.02 -3.38 15.34
C GLY A 76 4.37 -4.08 14.17
N TRP A 77 4.63 -3.58 12.95
CA TRP A 77 4.23 -4.25 11.71
C TRP A 77 4.70 -5.72 11.70
N CYS A 78 6.00 -5.94 11.95
CA CYS A 78 6.58 -7.28 11.94
C CYS A 78 5.98 -8.23 12.99
N ALA A 79 5.62 -7.70 14.16
CA ALA A 79 4.90 -8.46 15.18
C ALA A 79 3.44 -8.73 14.78
N ALA A 80 2.77 -7.77 14.15
CA ALA A 80 1.39 -7.89 13.69
C ALA A 80 1.23 -8.93 12.58
N ILE A 81 2.18 -9.01 11.62
CA ILE A 81 2.07 -9.94 10.49
C ILE A 81 2.61 -11.35 10.78
N SER A 82 3.36 -11.54 11.86
CA SER A 82 3.95 -12.85 12.17
C SER A 82 2.92 -13.81 12.74
N ARG A 83 2.85 -15.01 12.15
CA ARG A 83 1.96 -16.10 12.61
C ARG A 83 2.31 -16.62 14.01
N LYS A 84 3.54 -16.39 14.46
CA LYS A 84 4.04 -16.79 15.79
C LYS A 84 3.88 -15.68 16.83
N LYS A 85 3.40 -14.51 16.42
CA LYS A 85 3.16 -13.35 17.29
C LYS A 85 1.70 -12.91 17.18
N GLY A 86 1.44 -11.69 16.72
CA GLY A 86 0.10 -11.11 16.71
C GLY A 86 -0.82 -11.74 15.66
N ASN A 87 -0.29 -12.13 14.50
CA ASN A 87 -1.06 -12.66 13.37
C ASN A 87 -2.32 -11.83 13.04
N CYS A 88 -2.27 -10.52 13.26
CA CYS A 88 -3.43 -9.61 13.24
C CYS A 88 -4.12 -9.62 11.87
N LEU A 89 -3.33 -9.77 10.80
CA LEU A 89 -3.82 -9.75 9.43
C LEU A 89 -4.63 -11.01 9.04
N SER A 90 -4.64 -12.08 9.85
CA SER A 90 -5.53 -13.21 9.58
C SER A 90 -7.01 -12.84 9.75
N CYS A 91 -7.29 -11.84 10.59
CA CYS A 91 -8.66 -11.40 10.88
C CYS A 91 -8.94 -10.00 10.37
N HIS A 92 -7.93 -9.13 10.31
CA HIS A 92 -8.08 -7.71 9.96
C HIS A 92 -7.36 -7.38 8.64
N HIS A 93 -7.86 -6.35 7.97
CA HIS A 93 -7.18 -5.73 6.85
C HIS A 93 -6.49 -4.45 7.30
N ALA A 94 -5.21 -4.27 6.95
CA ALA A 94 -4.46 -3.05 7.24
C ALA A 94 -4.46 -2.12 6.03
N MET A 95 -4.68 -0.82 6.25
CA MET A 95 -4.65 0.18 5.19
C MET A 95 -3.23 0.63 4.88
N VAL A 96 -2.44 -0.30 4.33
CA VAL A 96 -1.05 -0.05 3.91
C VAL A 96 -0.94 -0.03 2.39
N ASN A 97 -0.18 0.92 1.86
CA ASN A 97 0.09 1.05 0.43
C ASN A 97 1.58 1.42 0.22
N PRO A 98 2.35 0.63 -0.55
CA PRO A 98 1.95 -0.60 -1.24
C PRO A 98 1.70 -1.78 -0.30
N TRP A 99 0.78 -2.67 -0.69
CA TRP A 99 0.61 -3.97 -0.03
C TRP A 99 1.75 -4.91 -0.45
N PRO A 100 2.40 -5.64 0.49
CA PRO A 100 3.51 -6.51 0.12
C PRO A 100 3.01 -7.70 -0.71
N GLU A 101 3.47 -7.83 -1.96
CA GLU A 101 2.93 -8.80 -2.93
C GLU A 101 2.93 -10.25 -2.42
N ALA A 102 3.94 -10.63 -1.63
CA ALA A 102 4.08 -11.96 -1.08
C ALA A 102 3.35 -12.18 0.27
N LEU A 103 2.62 -11.17 0.78
CA LEU A 103 1.69 -11.35 1.89
C LEU A 103 0.28 -11.61 1.36
N PRO A 104 -0.43 -12.63 1.89
CA PRO A 104 -1.83 -12.86 1.56
C PRO A 104 -2.67 -11.63 1.93
N PRO A 105 -3.78 -11.36 1.24
CA PRO A 105 -4.64 -10.23 1.59
C PRO A 105 -5.12 -10.36 3.04
N GLY A 106 -5.22 -9.22 3.74
CA GLY A 106 -5.73 -9.18 5.11
C GLY A 106 -7.17 -9.69 5.20
N GLY A 107 -7.50 -10.32 6.33
CA GLY A 107 -8.81 -10.87 6.63
C GLY A 107 -9.89 -9.81 6.85
N ASN A 108 -11.14 -10.28 6.96
CA ASN A 108 -12.34 -9.45 7.14
C ASN A 108 -13.26 -9.94 8.28
N ILE A 109 -12.73 -10.77 9.19
CA ILE A 109 -13.47 -11.23 10.38
C ILE A 109 -13.59 -10.08 11.38
N GLY A 110 -12.49 -9.34 11.57
CA GLY A 110 -12.45 -8.13 12.38
C GLY A 110 -12.56 -6.86 11.51
N PRO A 111 -12.90 -5.71 12.12
CA PRO A 111 -12.95 -4.44 11.39
C PRO A 111 -11.60 -4.07 10.78
N PRO A 112 -11.54 -3.47 9.59
CA PRO A 112 -10.27 -3.02 9.03
C PRO A 112 -9.62 -1.92 9.90
N PHE A 113 -8.30 -1.83 9.83
CA PHE A 113 -7.51 -0.79 10.49
C PHE A 113 -7.52 0.49 9.65
N VAL A 114 -8.59 1.26 9.78
CA VAL A 114 -8.80 2.55 9.10
C VAL A 114 -8.80 3.66 10.13
N ALA A 115 -8.00 4.71 9.89
CA ALA A 115 -7.98 5.93 10.70
C ALA A 115 -7.86 5.63 12.20
N MET A 116 -6.95 4.74 12.55
CA MET A 116 -6.80 4.18 13.88
C MET A 116 -6.46 5.27 14.90
N ASN A 117 -5.62 6.23 14.53
CA ASN A 117 -5.32 7.39 15.38
C ASN A 117 -6.57 8.25 15.67
N THR A 118 -7.50 8.36 14.72
CA THR A 118 -8.76 9.09 14.94
C THR A 118 -9.75 8.28 15.79
N ARG A 119 -9.79 6.95 15.61
CA ARG A 119 -10.65 6.04 16.40
C ARG A 119 -10.20 5.89 17.85
N PHE A 120 -8.89 6.01 18.08
CA PHE A 120 -8.25 5.88 19.39
C PHE A 120 -7.36 7.09 19.66
N ALA A 121 -7.97 8.22 20.01
CA ALA A 121 -7.24 9.45 20.35
C ALA A 121 -6.33 9.28 21.58
N ASN A 122 -6.63 8.32 22.45
CA ASN A 122 -5.75 7.91 23.55
C ASN A 122 -5.08 6.58 23.21
N ARG A 123 -3.75 6.56 23.24
CA ARG A 123 -2.92 5.35 23.03
C ARG A 123 -3.31 4.22 23.98
N ASP A 124 -3.61 4.54 25.23
CA ASP A 124 -3.90 3.53 26.26
C ASP A 124 -5.21 2.79 25.98
N ASP A 125 -6.19 3.45 25.34
CA ASP A 125 -7.45 2.81 24.94
C ASP A 125 -7.24 1.78 23.83
N LEU A 126 -6.33 2.07 22.88
CA LEU A 126 -5.94 1.14 21.84
C LEU A 126 -5.11 0.00 22.42
N ARG A 127 -4.15 0.33 23.30
CA ARG A 127 -3.34 -0.69 23.99
C ARG A 127 -4.21 -1.63 24.80
N ALA A 128 -5.19 -1.14 25.54
CA ALA A 128 -6.14 -1.97 26.28
C ALA A 128 -6.94 -2.89 25.35
N GLN A 129 -7.37 -2.39 24.18
CA GLN A 129 -8.06 -3.19 23.17
C GLN A 129 -7.18 -4.30 22.59
N VAL A 130 -5.89 -4.05 22.34
CA VAL A 130 -4.94 -5.05 21.85
C VAL A 130 -4.55 -6.03 22.97
N TRP A 131 -4.43 -5.57 24.20
CA TRP A 131 -3.98 -6.36 25.34
C TRP A 131 -5.04 -7.35 25.83
N ASP A 132 -6.30 -6.90 25.98
CA ASP A 132 -7.45 -7.76 26.29
C ASP A 132 -8.74 -7.19 25.68
N ALA A 133 -9.12 -7.71 24.51
CA ALA A 133 -10.36 -7.35 23.84
C ALA A 133 -11.62 -7.87 24.57
N GLU A 134 -11.50 -8.92 25.38
CA GLU A 134 -12.64 -9.53 26.08
C GLU A 134 -13.16 -8.62 27.20
N ALA A 135 -12.30 -7.75 27.74
CA ALA A 135 -12.69 -6.76 28.75
C ALA A 135 -13.81 -5.83 28.28
N LYS A 136 -13.85 -5.50 26.97
CA LYS A 136 -14.92 -4.69 26.36
C LYS A 136 -16.03 -5.56 25.76
N ASN A 137 -15.67 -6.73 25.21
CA ASN A 137 -16.62 -7.67 24.61
C ASN A 137 -16.23 -9.12 24.92
N PRO A 138 -16.84 -9.77 25.93
CA PRO A 138 -16.53 -11.14 26.31
C PRO A 138 -16.78 -12.19 25.21
N ASN A 139 -17.57 -11.84 24.18
CA ASN A 139 -17.89 -12.73 23.05
C ASN A 139 -16.99 -12.48 21.82
N THR A 140 -15.97 -11.64 21.94
CA THR A 140 -15.04 -11.36 20.83
C THR A 140 -14.22 -12.61 20.47
N SER A 141 -13.92 -12.77 19.18
CA SER A 141 -12.94 -13.77 18.72
C SER A 141 -11.51 -13.22 18.71
N MET A 142 -11.30 -11.93 19.00
CA MET A 142 -9.98 -11.34 19.09
C MET A 142 -9.26 -11.87 20.33
N PRO A 143 -8.09 -12.52 20.20
CA PRO A 143 -7.39 -13.12 21.35
C PRO A 143 -6.98 -12.08 22.40
N PRO A 144 -7.06 -12.40 23.70
CA PRO A 144 -6.55 -11.54 24.77
C PRO A 144 -5.02 -11.70 24.89
N PHE A 145 -4.29 -11.02 23.99
CA PHE A 145 -2.85 -11.20 23.78
C PHE A 145 -2.01 -11.02 25.05
N GLY A 146 -2.33 -10.02 25.86
CA GLY A 146 -1.61 -9.71 27.09
C GLY A 146 -1.98 -10.62 28.24
N ARG A 147 -3.29 -10.80 28.49
CA ARG A 147 -3.80 -11.63 29.61
C ARG A 147 -3.26 -13.05 29.58
N HIS A 148 -3.20 -13.66 28.39
CA HIS A 148 -2.68 -15.02 28.20
C HIS A 148 -1.20 -15.05 27.79
N LYS A 149 -0.52 -13.89 27.76
CA LYS A 149 0.90 -13.76 27.40
C LYS A 149 1.25 -14.40 26.05
N LEU A 150 0.36 -14.24 25.07
CA LEU A 150 0.53 -14.80 23.72
C LEU A 150 1.70 -14.12 22.98
N ILE A 151 1.95 -12.85 23.31
CA ILE A 151 3.09 -12.07 22.83
C ILE A 151 3.66 -11.23 23.99
N SER A 152 4.87 -10.68 23.80
CA SER A 152 5.50 -9.82 24.80
C SER A 152 4.79 -8.47 24.95
N GLU A 153 4.87 -7.87 26.13
CA GLU A 153 4.35 -6.52 26.36
C GLU A 153 4.97 -5.51 25.39
N GLN A 154 6.26 -5.63 25.10
CA GLN A 154 6.94 -4.78 24.12
C GLN A 154 6.40 -4.97 22.69
N ASP A 155 6.05 -6.20 22.29
CA ASP A 155 5.42 -6.43 20.98
C ASP A 155 4.02 -5.81 20.93
N ILE A 156 3.25 -5.86 22.02
CA ILE A 156 1.95 -5.17 22.13
C ILE A 156 2.15 -3.67 21.94
N ASP A 157 3.10 -3.07 22.66
CA ASP A 157 3.40 -1.65 22.56
C ASP A 157 3.84 -1.23 21.16
N ASN A 158 4.71 -2.03 20.52
CA ASN A 158 5.13 -1.76 19.14
C ASN A 158 3.96 -1.89 18.15
N ILE A 159 3.08 -2.88 18.31
CA ILE A 159 1.87 -3.04 17.47
C ILE A 159 0.97 -1.82 17.61
N VAL A 160 0.77 -1.31 18.84
CA VAL A 160 -0.01 -0.09 19.09
C VAL A 160 0.62 1.10 18.39
N ASP A 161 1.94 1.28 18.52
CA ASP A 161 2.67 2.37 17.86
C ASP A 161 2.50 2.30 16.33
N TRP A 162 2.56 1.10 15.74
CA TRP A 162 2.28 0.90 14.31
C TRP A 162 0.83 1.21 13.95
N LEU A 163 -0.14 0.69 14.71
CA LEU A 163 -1.56 0.93 14.44
C LEU A 163 -1.89 2.43 14.47
N LEU A 164 -1.28 3.21 15.36
CA LEU A 164 -1.47 4.67 15.41
C LEU A 164 -0.88 5.42 14.20
N THR A 165 -0.11 4.76 13.34
CA THR A 165 0.31 5.33 12.05
C THR A 165 -0.76 5.21 10.95
N LEU A 166 -1.83 4.44 11.19
CA LEU A 166 -2.93 4.16 10.25
C LEU A 166 -4.16 5.06 10.46
#